data_AF-A0A1E3Q6E1-F1
#
_entry.id   AF-A0A1E3Q6E1-F1
#
_cell.length_a   1.000
_cell.length_b   1.000
_cell.length_c   1.000
_cell.angle_alpha   90.00
_cell.angle_beta   90.00
_cell.angle_gamma   90.00
#
_symmetry.space_group_name_H-M   'P 1'
#
loop_
_entity.id
_entity.type
_entity.pdbx_description
1 polymer ?
#
loop_
_entity_poly.entity_id
_entity_poly.type
_entity_poly.pdbx_seq_one_letter_code
_entity_poly.pdbx_strand_id
1 'polypeptide(L)'
;MPQKTFETRARELASAFAAKDYERCSHLLPPLKVTLSQLNILVPLLSSELELLAVARDILEIGALTAIFLRDDLLFSRYIAQLSPFYAMKDKIQPPSLNEKKLIALRLLLLLSKNDIAEFHTELETLEDEADKDIYIRYPVTLERWLMEGSYDKVWKATTQRSEVPTEEFAIFADVSVQTVQVMADELLVTISV
;
A
#
# COMPACT_ATOMS: atom_id res chain seq x y z
N MET A 1 -22.51 23.85 -7.45
CA MET A 1 -22.75 22.70 -8.35
C MET A 1 -21.59 21.69 -8.50
N PRO A 2 -20.28 22.03 -8.34
CA PRO A 2 -19.20 21.04 -8.52
C PRO A 2 -19.09 19.99 -7.40
N GLN A 3 -19.49 20.31 -6.15
CA GLN A 3 -19.46 19.38 -5.02
C GLN A 3 -20.39 18.15 -5.19
N LYS A 4 -21.63 18.35 -5.71
CA LYS A 4 -22.56 17.22 -5.95
C LYS A 4 -22.04 16.23 -6.99
N THR A 5 -21.39 16.73 -8.04
CA THR A 5 -20.78 15.88 -9.08
C THR A 5 -19.58 15.12 -8.53
N PHE A 6 -18.78 15.76 -7.66
CA PHE A 6 -17.66 15.14 -6.98
C PHE A 6 -18.09 13.99 -6.05
N GLU A 7 -19.06 14.22 -5.16
CA GLU A 7 -19.58 13.18 -4.26
C GLU A 7 -20.19 12.00 -5.02
N THR A 8 -20.87 12.27 -6.14
CA THR A 8 -21.45 11.21 -6.98
C THR A 8 -20.36 10.33 -7.58
N ARG A 9 -19.28 10.93 -8.09
CA ARG A 9 -18.14 10.20 -8.66
C ARG A 9 -17.31 9.47 -7.60
N ALA A 10 -17.16 10.03 -6.41
CA ALA A 10 -16.50 9.37 -5.29
C ALA A 10 -17.29 8.12 -4.85
N ARG A 11 -18.62 8.21 -4.81
CA ARG A 11 -19.50 7.06 -4.53
C ARG A 11 -19.44 6.01 -5.64
N GLU A 12 -19.39 6.45 -6.90
CA GLU A 12 -19.21 5.55 -8.05
C GLU A 12 -17.88 4.79 -7.94
N LEU A 13 -16.78 5.48 -7.62
CA LEU A 13 -15.48 4.86 -7.39
C LEU A 13 -15.54 3.82 -6.27
N ALA A 14 -16.13 4.15 -5.12
CA ALA A 14 -16.29 3.21 -4.01
C ALA A 14 -17.12 1.99 -4.40
N SER A 15 -18.18 2.17 -5.20
CA SER A 15 -18.99 1.06 -5.71
C SER A 15 -18.24 0.19 -6.73
N ALA A 16 -17.44 0.78 -7.61
CA ALA A 16 -16.62 0.06 -8.58
C ALA A 16 -15.52 -0.76 -7.88
N PHE A 17 -14.91 -0.18 -6.84
CA PHE A 17 -13.92 -0.89 -6.02
C PHE A 17 -14.56 -2.07 -5.27
N ALA A 18 -15.74 -1.89 -4.68
CA ALA A 18 -16.48 -2.98 -4.04
C ALA A 18 -16.89 -4.08 -5.03
N ALA A 19 -17.15 -3.73 -6.30
CA ALA A 19 -17.44 -4.67 -7.38
C ALA A 19 -16.18 -5.36 -7.95
N LYS A 20 -14.98 -5.05 -7.44
CA LYS A 20 -13.67 -5.52 -7.95
C LYS A 20 -13.40 -5.14 -9.43
N ASP A 21 -14.00 -4.05 -9.91
CA ASP A 21 -13.77 -3.51 -11.26
C ASP A 21 -12.64 -2.46 -11.23
N TYR A 22 -11.41 -2.96 -11.15
CA TYR A 22 -10.21 -2.12 -10.98
C TYR A 22 -9.87 -1.29 -12.24
N GLU A 23 -10.21 -1.78 -13.43
CA GLU A 23 -10.05 -1.03 -14.69
C GLU A 23 -10.95 0.21 -14.70
N ARG A 24 -12.21 0.05 -14.30
CA ARG A 24 -13.13 1.19 -14.16
C ARG A 24 -12.66 2.16 -13.08
N CYS A 25 -12.14 1.68 -11.95
CA CYS A 25 -11.53 2.54 -10.94
C CYS A 25 -10.37 3.36 -11.53
N SER A 26 -9.49 2.74 -12.32
CA SER A 26 -8.38 3.42 -13.01
C SER A 26 -8.85 4.54 -13.94
N HIS A 27 -9.96 4.34 -14.66
CA HIS A 27 -10.56 5.38 -15.52
C HIS A 27 -11.25 6.51 -14.75
N LEU A 28 -11.82 6.22 -13.57
CA LEU A 28 -12.54 7.20 -12.73
C LEU A 28 -11.60 8.07 -11.88
N LEU A 29 -10.38 7.61 -11.58
CA LEU A 29 -9.41 8.31 -10.73
C LEU A 29 -8.84 9.62 -11.34
N PRO A 30 -8.42 9.69 -12.62
CA PRO A 30 -7.91 10.92 -13.22
C PRO A 30 -8.89 12.11 -13.16
N PRO A 31 -10.16 11.98 -13.56
CA PRO A 31 -11.09 13.11 -13.47
C PRO A 31 -11.39 13.50 -12.02
N LEU A 32 -11.38 12.56 -11.08
CA LEU A 32 -11.48 12.85 -9.65
C LEU A 32 -10.28 13.64 -9.14
N LYS A 33 -9.04 13.27 -9.53
CA LYS A 33 -7.82 14.02 -9.18
C LYS A 33 -7.84 15.44 -9.72
N VAL A 34 -8.36 15.66 -10.93
CA VAL A 34 -8.54 17.02 -11.46
C VAL A 34 -9.48 17.83 -10.57
N THR A 35 -10.61 17.26 -10.15
CA THR A 35 -11.53 17.93 -9.23
C THR A 35 -10.91 18.19 -7.86
N LEU A 36 -10.17 17.24 -7.29
CA LEU A 36 -9.42 17.43 -6.04
C LEU A 36 -8.39 18.56 -6.15
N SER A 37 -7.71 18.66 -7.29
CA SER A 37 -6.76 19.75 -7.56
C SER A 37 -7.46 21.10 -7.69
N GLN A 38 -8.62 21.16 -8.34
CA GLN A 38 -9.40 22.40 -8.46
C GLN A 38 -9.91 22.90 -7.10
N LEU A 39 -10.15 21.98 -6.17
CA LEU A 39 -10.55 22.27 -4.79
C LEU A 39 -9.35 22.57 -3.87
N ASN A 40 -8.11 22.51 -4.37
CA ASN A 40 -6.87 22.70 -3.60
C ASN A 40 -6.74 21.76 -2.38
N ILE A 41 -7.33 20.56 -2.43
CA ILE A 41 -7.32 19.56 -1.35
C ILE A 41 -6.43 18.35 -1.63
N LEU A 42 -5.68 18.38 -2.73
CA LEU A 42 -4.76 17.29 -3.11
C LEU A 42 -3.53 17.22 -2.21
N VAL A 43 -3.23 18.31 -1.51
CA VAL A 43 -2.23 18.39 -0.46
C VAL A 43 -2.96 18.84 0.81
N PRO A 44 -2.76 18.19 1.96
CA PRO A 44 -3.37 18.62 3.20
C PRO A 44 -2.69 19.92 3.67
N LEU A 45 -3.45 21.01 3.69
CA LEU A 45 -3.07 22.26 4.34
C LEU A 45 -3.98 22.49 5.55
N LEU A 46 -3.44 23.10 6.61
CA LEU A 46 -4.21 23.42 7.83
C LEU A 46 -5.39 24.37 7.58
N SER A 47 -5.37 25.10 6.46
CA SER A 47 -6.45 25.99 6.03
C SER A 47 -7.59 25.29 5.30
N SER A 48 -7.42 24.02 4.93
CA SER A 48 -8.40 23.27 4.14
C SER A 48 -9.46 22.63 5.03
N GLU A 49 -10.67 22.46 4.50
CA GLU A 49 -11.77 21.77 5.21
C GLU A 49 -11.39 20.32 5.52
N LEU A 50 -11.31 19.97 6.81
CA LEU A 50 -10.83 18.66 7.28
C LEU A 50 -11.66 17.49 6.74
N GLU A 51 -12.98 17.68 6.56
CA GLU A 51 -13.87 16.67 5.98
C GLU A 51 -13.52 16.37 4.52
N LEU A 52 -13.18 17.39 3.73
CA LEU A 52 -12.78 17.22 2.34
C LEU A 52 -11.40 16.55 2.22
N LEU A 53 -10.50 16.79 3.19
CA LEU A 53 -9.21 16.11 3.26
C LEU A 53 -9.37 14.62 3.56
N ALA A 54 -10.32 14.24 4.42
CA ALA A 54 -10.64 12.83 4.67
C ALA A 54 -11.14 12.14 3.39
N VAL A 55 -12.05 12.79 2.64
CA VAL A 55 -12.52 12.24 1.35
C VAL A 55 -11.39 12.15 0.33
N ALA A 56 -10.52 13.15 0.25
CA ALA A 56 -9.37 13.13 -0.64
C ALA A 56 -8.42 11.97 -0.31
N ARG A 57 -8.13 11.75 0.97
CA ARG A 57 -7.36 10.61 1.47
C ARG A 57 -8.00 9.30 1.02
N ASP A 58 -9.28 9.09 1.30
CA ASP A 58 -9.98 7.83 0.99
C ASP A 58 -9.97 7.52 -0.52
N ILE A 59 -10.12 8.54 -1.37
CA ILE A 59 -10.00 8.40 -2.84
C ILE A 59 -8.58 7.97 -3.25
N LEU A 60 -7.56 8.59 -2.67
CA LEU A 60 -6.16 8.25 -2.94
C LEU A 60 -5.81 6.85 -2.44
N GLU A 61 -6.35 6.42 -1.30
CA GLU A 61 -6.20 5.05 -0.77
C GLU A 61 -6.81 4.02 -1.71
N ILE A 62 -8.03 4.26 -2.21
CA ILE A 62 -8.66 3.39 -3.23
C ILE A 62 -7.78 3.33 -4.48
N GLY A 63 -7.18 4.46 -4.89
CA GLY A 63 -6.25 4.52 -6.01
C GLY A 63 -5.01 3.66 -5.79
N ALA A 64 -4.43 3.71 -4.59
CA ALA A 64 -3.29 2.87 -4.22
C ALA A 64 -3.66 1.38 -4.28
N LEU A 65 -4.77 0.98 -3.67
CA LEU A 65 -5.23 -0.42 -3.68
C LEU A 65 -5.53 -0.90 -5.11
N THR A 66 -6.17 -0.06 -5.92
CA THR A 66 -6.42 -0.35 -7.34
C THR A 66 -5.13 -0.59 -8.10
N ALA A 67 -4.08 0.21 -7.87
CA ALA A 67 -2.78 0.03 -8.49
C ALA A 67 -2.13 -1.32 -8.14
N ILE A 68 -2.29 -1.78 -6.89
CA ILE A 68 -1.85 -3.13 -6.47
C ILE A 68 -2.57 -4.23 -7.24
N PHE A 69 -3.90 -4.15 -7.36
CA PHE A 69 -4.69 -5.13 -8.10
C PHE A 69 -4.37 -5.15 -9.61
N LEU A 70 -3.99 -4.00 -10.17
CA LEU A 70 -3.53 -3.87 -11.56
C LEU A 70 -2.04 -4.25 -11.74
N ARG A 71 -1.33 -4.61 -10.66
CA ARG A 71 0.11 -4.91 -10.65
C ARG A 71 0.96 -3.76 -11.22
N ASP A 72 0.56 -2.52 -10.98
CA ASP A 72 1.32 -1.32 -11.37
C ASP A 72 2.06 -0.74 -10.16
N ASP A 73 3.27 -1.25 -9.94
CA ASP A 73 4.12 -0.84 -8.83
C ASP A 73 4.47 0.65 -8.85
N LEU A 74 4.68 1.22 -10.05
CA LEU A 74 5.07 2.63 -10.19
C LEU A 74 3.90 3.53 -9.80
N LEU A 75 2.69 3.19 -10.26
CA LEU A 75 1.49 3.91 -9.90
C LEU A 75 1.22 3.80 -8.40
N PHE A 76 1.39 2.61 -7.81
CA PHE A 76 1.25 2.42 -6.37
C PHE A 76 2.22 3.30 -5.58
N SER A 77 3.52 3.28 -5.89
CA SER A 77 4.52 4.12 -5.22
C SER A 77 4.17 5.62 -5.34
N ARG A 78 3.63 6.06 -6.48
CA ARG A 78 3.16 7.45 -6.64
C ARG A 78 1.98 7.78 -5.73
N TYR A 79 1.04 6.85 -5.53
CA TYR A 79 -0.06 7.06 -4.60
C TYR A 79 0.40 7.10 -3.14
N ILE A 80 1.35 6.23 -2.75
CA ILE A 80 1.94 6.26 -1.40
C ILE A 80 2.62 7.61 -1.14
N ALA A 81 3.40 8.12 -2.08
CA ALA A 81 4.01 9.44 -1.97
C ALA A 81 2.97 10.58 -1.83
N GLN A 82 1.81 10.46 -2.51
CA GLN A 82 0.70 11.41 -2.38
C GLN A 82 -0.02 11.31 -1.04
N LEU A 83 -0.06 10.11 -0.44
CA LEU A 83 -0.72 9.85 0.85
C LEU A 83 0.14 10.22 2.05
N SER A 84 1.48 10.22 1.91
CA SER A 84 2.42 10.53 3.00
C SER A 84 2.09 11.84 3.75
N PRO A 85 1.80 12.98 3.09
CA PRO A 85 1.38 14.20 3.79
C PRO A 85 0.07 14.06 4.57
N PHE A 86 -0.86 13.19 4.13
CA PHE A 86 -2.13 12.96 4.82
C PHE A 86 -1.92 12.15 6.10
N TYR A 87 -1.06 11.12 6.05
CA TYR A 87 -0.71 10.34 7.23
C TYR A 87 0.12 11.13 8.24
N ALA A 88 0.97 12.06 7.78
CA ALA A 88 1.65 13.01 8.65
C ALA A 88 0.69 13.94 9.43
N MET A 89 -0.55 14.11 8.95
CA MET A 89 -1.59 14.90 9.61
C MET A 89 -2.71 14.03 10.22
N LYS A 90 -2.45 12.75 10.49
CA LYS A 90 -3.45 11.78 11.00
C LYS A 90 -4.18 12.23 12.27
N ASP A 91 -3.53 12.98 13.15
CA ASP A 91 -4.14 13.49 14.40
C ASP A 91 -5.23 14.55 14.15
N LYS A 92 -5.17 15.22 12.98
CA LYS A 92 -6.05 16.33 12.62
C LYS A 92 -7.18 15.91 11.68
N ILE A 93 -6.94 14.89 10.86
CA ILE A 93 -7.90 14.41 9.86
C ILE A 93 -8.75 13.29 10.48
N GLN A 94 -10.03 13.60 10.70
CA GLN A 94 -11.01 12.65 11.22
C GLN A 94 -11.97 12.20 10.11
N PRO A 95 -12.41 10.93 10.09
CA PRO A 95 -12.01 9.84 10.97
C PRO A 95 -10.60 9.29 10.64
N PRO A 96 -9.94 8.57 11.57
CA PRO A 96 -8.67 7.90 11.29
C PRO A 96 -8.81 6.93 10.12
N SER A 97 -7.73 6.78 9.35
CA SER A 97 -7.73 5.86 8.21
C SER A 97 -7.75 4.41 8.70
N LEU A 98 -8.60 3.60 8.07
CA LEU A 98 -8.60 2.15 8.28
C LEU A 98 -7.60 1.43 7.37
N ASN A 99 -7.09 2.08 6.32
CA ASN A 99 -6.19 1.46 5.34
C ASN A 99 -4.73 1.93 5.45
N GLU A 100 -4.42 2.96 6.25
CA GLU A 100 -3.06 3.49 6.40
C GLU A 100 -2.03 2.38 6.64
N LYS A 101 -2.22 1.60 7.71
CA LYS A 101 -1.31 0.51 8.08
C LYS A 101 -1.26 -0.61 7.05
N LYS A 102 -2.41 -0.88 6.41
CA LYS A 102 -2.50 -1.86 5.33
C LYS A 102 -1.66 -1.43 4.13
N LEU A 103 -1.76 -0.16 3.72
CA LEU A 103 -1.03 0.39 2.58
C LEU A 103 0.47 0.49 2.85
N ILE A 104 0.85 0.82 4.08
CA ILE A 104 2.25 0.78 4.52
C ILE A 104 2.78 -0.66 4.48
N ALA A 105 2.03 -1.64 4.99
CA ALA A 105 2.42 -3.05 4.89
C ALA A 105 2.57 -3.53 3.43
N LEU A 106 1.68 -3.12 2.53
CA LEU A 106 1.80 -3.41 1.09
C LEU A 106 3.04 -2.74 0.47
N ARG A 107 3.40 -1.53 0.93
CA ARG A 107 4.64 -0.86 0.54
C ARG A 107 5.87 -1.62 1.01
N LEU A 108 5.88 -2.11 2.25
CA LEU A 108 6.94 -2.95 2.80
C LEU A 108 7.09 -4.25 1.99
N LEU A 109 5.99 -4.92 1.64
CA LEU A 109 6.01 -6.11 0.79
C LEU A 109 6.56 -5.84 -0.61
N LEU A 110 6.22 -4.69 -1.20
CA LEU A 110 6.78 -4.26 -2.49
C LEU A 110 8.29 -4.00 -2.41
N LEU A 111 8.79 -3.47 -1.29
CA LEU A 111 10.22 -3.27 -1.09
C LEU A 111 10.96 -4.60 -0.97
N LEU A 112 10.40 -5.55 -0.20
CA LEU A 112 10.93 -6.91 -0.10
C LEU A 112 10.95 -7.62 -1.45
N SER A 113 9.89 -7.49 -2.25
CA SER A 113 9.83 -8.14 -3.56
C SER A 113 10.88 -7.59 -4.54
N LYS A 114 11.28 -6.32 -4.38
CA LYS A 114 12.33 -5.65 -5.14
C LYS A 114 13.74 -5.82 -4.55
N ASN A 115 13.87 -6.57 -3.45
CA ASN A 115 15.12 -6.71 -2.70
C ASN A 115 15.71 -5.36 -2.23
N ASP A 116 14.86 -4.37 -1.96
CA ASP A 116 15.27 -3.05 -1.47
C ASP A 116 15.21 -3.01 0.07
N ILE A 117 16.13 -3.74 0.69
CA ILE A 117 16.16 -3.94 2.15
C ILE A 117 16.53 -2.65 2.90
N ALA A 118 17.32 -1.77 2.27
CA ALA A 118 17.71 -0.50 2.87
C ALA A 118 16.51 0.45 3.05
N GLU A 119 15.71 0.61 1.99
CA GLU A 119 14.48 1.42 2.05
C GLU A 119 13.43 0.74 2.95
N PHE A 120 13.38 -0.60 2.99
CA PHE A 120 12.50 -1.33 3.90
C PHE A 120 12.74 -0.96 5.37
N HIS A 121 14.00 -0.97 5.82
CA HIS A 121 14.32 -0.61 7.21
C HIS A 121 14.12 0.88 7.48
N THR A 122 14.39 1.74 6.49
CA THR A 122 14.12 3.19 6.61
C THR A 122 12.63 3.45 6.82
N GLU A 123 11.77 2.79 6.05
CA GLU A 123 10.31 2.91 6.22
C GLU A 123 9.87 2.33 7.58
N LEU A 124 10.46 1.20 8.01
CA LEU A 124 10.13 0.58 9.29
C LEU A 124 10.50 1.46 10.50
N GLU A 125 11.61 2.20 10.43
CA GLU A 125 12.01 3.16 11.45
C GLU A 125 10.96 4.25 11.66
N THR A 126 10.25 4.67 10.60
CA THR A 126 9.16 5.66 10.70
C THR A 126 7.92 5.13 11.45
N LEU A 127 7.80 3.81 11.60
CA LEU A 127 6.68 3.15 12.26
C LEU A 127 6.94 2.88 13.75
N GLU A 128 8.14 3.19 14.25
CA GLU A 128 8.54 3.06 15.66
C GLU A 128 8.07 1.73 16.30
N ASP A 129 7.41 1.79 17.46
CA ASP A 129 6.94 0.65 18.25
C ASP A 129 5.66 -0.03 17.71
N GLU A 130 5.19 0.33 16.52
CA GLU A 130 3.97 -0.28 15.94
C GLU A 130 4.24 -1.58 15.18
N ALA A 131 5.52 -1.87 14.86
CA ALA A 131 5.91 -3.04 14.07
C ALA A 131 5.41 -4.37 14.67
N ASP A 132 5.42 -4.50 15.99
CA ASP A 132 4.99 -5.71 16.70
C ASP A 132 3.51 -5.68 17.13
N LYS A 133 2.86 -4.51 17.07
CA LYS A 133 1.49 -4.32 17.59
C LYS A 133 0.43 -4.52 16.52
N ASP A 134 0.74 -4.20 15.26
CA ASP A 134 -0.22 -4.24 14.17
C ASP A 134 -0.14 -5.54 13.35
N ILE A 135 -1.30 -6.16 13.12
CA ILE A 135 -1.39 -7.42 12.38
C ILE A 135 -0.89 -7.29 10.93
N TYR A 136 -1.06 -6.11 10.30
CA TYR A 136 -0.65 -5.89 8.92
C TYR A 136 0.85 -5.67 8.81
N ILE A 137 1.44 -4.88 9.70
CA ILE A 137 2.88 -4.56 9.69
C ILE A 137 3.72 -5.77 10.13
N ARG A 138 3.21 -6.58 11.06
CA ARG A 138 3.93 -7.78 11.53
C ARG A 138 4.18 -8.78 10.41
N TYR A 139 3.29 -8.86 9.42
CA TYR A 139 3.41 -9.80 8.31
C TYR A 139 4.69 -9.59 7.46
N PRO A 140 4.92 -8.43 6.82
CA PRO A 140 6.16 -8.18 6.07
C PRO A 140 7.41 -8.27 6.93
N VAL A 141 7.38 -7.81 8.20
CA VAL A 141 8.53 -7.92 9.12
C VAL A 141 8.89 -9.38 9.42
N THR A 142 7.88 -10.23 9.61
CA THR A 142 8.12 -11.67 9.87
C THR A 142 8.66 -12.37 8.62
N LEU A 143 8.13 -12.02 7.44
CA LEU A 143 8.62 -12.55 6.17
C LEU A 143 10.08 -12.17 5.95
N GLU A 144 10.43 -10.90 6.11
CA GLU A 144 11.79 -10.38 6.01
C GLU A 144 12.76 -11.13 6.94
N ARG A 145 12.39 -11.32 8.20
CA ARG A 145 13.19 -12.09 9.16
C ARG A 145 13.43 -13.53 8.69
N TRP A 146 12.40 -14.21 8.20
CA TRP A 146 12.56 -15.58 7.69
C TRP A 146 13.42 -15.63 6.43
N LEU A 147 13.41 -14.59 5.59
CA LEU A 147 14.30 -14.47 4.44
C LEU A 147 15.75 -14.34 4.90
N MET A 148 16.04 -13.49 5.89
CA MET A 148 17.38 -13.36 6.47
C MET A 148 17.88 -14.64 7.14
N GLU A 149 16.99 -15.37 7.83
CA GLU A 149 17.30 -16.65 8.46
C GLU A 149 17.44 -17.81 7.47
N GLY A 150 17.17 -17.60 6.17
CA GLY A 150 17.14 -18.67 5.16
C GLY A 150 16.00 -19.69 5.36
N SER A 151 14.97 -19.33 6.14
CA SER A 151 13.82 -20.18 6.46
C SER A 151 12.77 -20.17 5.33
N TYR A 152 13.17 -20.55 4.12
CA TYR A 152 12.32 -20.47 2.93
C TYR A 152 11.04 -21.31 3.01
N ASP A 153 11.06 -22.44 3.73
CA ASP A 153 9.86 -23.26 3.99
C ASP A 153 8.76 -22.49 4.74
N LYS A 154 9.14 -21.57 5.63
CA LYS A 154 8.20 -20.74 6.39
C LYS A 154 7.62 -19.63 5.51
N VAL A 155 8.47 -18.98 4.72
CA VAL A 155 8.06 -17.97 3.74
C VAL A 155 7.08 -18.57 2.74
N TRP A 156 7.39 -19.75 2.19
CA TRP A 156 6.52 -20.46 1.26
C TRP A 156 5.17 -20.80 1.89
N LYS A 157 5.14 -21.29 3.13
CA LYS A 157 3.88 -21.58 3.84
C LYS A 157 3.05 -20.31 4.06
N ALA A 158 3.67 -19.22 4.52
CA ALA A 158 2.95 -17.98 4.82
C ALA A 158 2.46 -17.22 3.59
N THR A 159 3.05 -17.48 2.42
CA THR A 159 2.64 -16.90 1.14
C THR A 159 1.61 -17.78 0.41
N THR A 160 1.73 -19.10 0.52
CA THR A 160 0.86 -20.06 -0.18
C THR A 160 -0.41 -20.41 0.61
N GLN A 161 -0.36 -20.39 1.95
CA GLN A 161 -1.51 -20.67 2.79
C GLN A 161 -2.32 -19.38 3.00
N ARG A 162 -3.45 -19.28 2.29
CA ARG A 162 -4.38 -18.14 2.38
C ARG A 162 -4.85 -17.83 3.81
N SER A 163 -4.77 -18.77 4.75
CA SER A 163 -5.08 -18.56 6.17
C SER A 163 -4.09 -17.66 6.91
N GLU A 164 -2.87 -17.51 6.39
CA GLU A 164 -1.81 -16.69 7.00
C GLU A 164 -1.70 -15.31 6.34
N VAL A 165 -2.37 -15.11 5.21
CA VAL A 165 -2.38 -13.83 4.48
C VAL A 165 -3.47 -12.92 5.08
N PRO A 166 -3.13 -11.73 5.61
CA PRO A 166 -4.10 -10.86 6.29
C PRO A 166 -5.28 -10.42 5.42
N THR A 167 -5.04 -10.09 4.14
CA THR A 167 -6.09 -9.71 3.17
C THR A 167 -5.74 -10.07 1.73
N GLU A 168 -6.72 -10.06 0.83
CA GLU A 168 -6.56 -10.45 -0.59
C GLU A 168 -5.46 -9.65 -1.32
N GLU A 169 -5.21 -8.39 -0.94
CA GLU A 169 -4.18 -7.55 -1.55
C GLU A 169 -2.75 -8.06 -1.28
N PHE A 170 -2.53 -8.69 -0.12
CA PHE A 170 -1.23 -9.23 0.27
C PHE A 170 -0.88 -10.48 -0.54
N ALA A 171 -1.89 -11.23 -0.99
CA ALA A 171 -1.70 -12.41 -1.83
C ALA A 171 -1.12 -12.06 -3.23
N ILE A 172 -1.23 -10.80 -3.67
CA ILE A 172 -0.65 -10.37 -4.95
C ILE A 172 0.89 -10.35 -4.89
N PHE A 173 1.43 -10.06 -3.70
CA PHE A 173 2.87 -10.03 -3.47
C PHE A 173 3.45 -11.41 -3.13
N ALA A 174 2.61 -12.38 -2.75
CA ALA A 174 2.99 -13.75 -2.45
C ALA A 174 3.72 -14.44 -3.63
N ASP A 175 3.28 -14.19 -4.87
CA ASP A 175 3.89 -14.77 -6.07
C ASP A 175 5.27 -14.15 -6.39
N VAL A 176 5.46 -12.86 -6.05
CA VAL A 176 6.68 -12.11 -6.40
C VAL A 176 7.82 -12.42 -5.41
N SER A 177 7.49 -12.57 -4.12
CA SER A 177 8.49 -12.88 -3.09
C SER A 177 9.14 -14.26 -3.28
N VAL A 178 8.44 -15.26 -3.84
CA VAL A 178 9.01 -16.59 -4.11
C VAL A 178 10.07 -16.53 -5.21
N GLN A 179 9.84 -15.76 -6.27
CA GLN A 179 10.80 -15.61 -7.37
C GLN A 179 12.05 -14.86 -6.90
N THR A 180 11.89 -13.78 -6.14
CA THR A 180 13.01 -13.05 -5.54
C THR A 180 13.79 -13.92 -4.55
N VAL A 181 13.11 -14.74 -3.75
CA VAL A 181 13.73 -15.76 -2.88
C VAL A 181 14.62 -16.73 -3.65
N GLN A 182 14.14 -17.27 -4.79
CA GLN A 182 14.93 -18.20 -5.59
C GLN A 182 16.16 -17.51 -6.18
N VAL A 183 16.01 -16.28 -6.68
CA VAL A 183 17.14 -15.51 -7.23
C VAL A 183 18.17 -15.15 -6.16
N MET A 184 17.74 -14.72 -4.97
CA MET A 184 18.65 -14.38 -3.87
C MET A 184 19.34 -15.62 -3.28
N ALA A 185 18.64 -16.75 -3.19
CA ALA A 185 19.24 -18.03 -2.79
C ALA A 185 20.30 -18.49 -3.80
N ASP A 186 20.06 -18.28 -5.10
CA ASP A 186 21.03 -18.59 -6.16
C ASP A 186 22.25 -17.65 -6.12
N GLU A 187 22.08 -16.34 -5.86
CA GLU A 187 23.20 -15.37 -5.76
C GLU A 187 24.12 -15.62 -4.54
N LEU A 188 23.57 -16.05 -3.41
CA LEU A 188 24.34 -16.42 -2.21
C LEU A 188 25.15 -17.72 -2.42
N LEU A 189 24.67 -18.66 -3.23
CA LEU A 189 25.42 -19.87 -3.57
C LEU A 189 26.59 -19.59 -4.54
N VAL A 190 26.45 -18.59 -5.40
CA VAL A 190 27.51 -18.18 -6.34
C VAL A 190 28.66 -17.45 -5.63
N THR A 191 28.37 -16.67 -4.58
CA THR A 191 29.39 -15.93 -3.83
C THR A 191 30.20 -16.78 -2.84
N ILE A 192 29.66 -17.92 -2.39
CA ILE A 192 30.37 -18.86 -1.50
C ILE A 192 31.20 -19.89 -2.32
N SER A 193 31.01 -19.94 -3.64
CA SER A 193 31.70 -20.88 -4.55
C SER A 193 32.94 -20.28 -5.25
N VAL A 194 33.47 -19.14 -4.79
CA VAL A 194 34.70 -18.49 -5.32
C VAL A 194 35.75 -18.36 -4.23
#